data_AF-A0A4U3A2Y8-F1
#
_entry.id   AF-A0A4U3A2Y8-F1
#
_cell.length_a   1.000
_cell.length_b   1.000
_cell.length_c   1.000
_cell.angle_alpha   90.00
_cell.angle_beta   90.00
_cell.angle_gamma   90.00
#
_symmetry.space_group_name_H-M   'P 1'
#
loop_
_entity.id
_entity.type
_entity.pdbx_description
1 polymer ?
#
loop_
_entity_poly.entity_id
_entity_poly.type
_entity_poly.pdbx_seq_one_letter_code
_entity_poly.pdbx_strand_id
1 'polypeptide(L)' 'LEVVEVTNWKDLMPKYHLEHNQAVQTLQEKMTYFYPNVYLAGASYYGVGIGACIGNGKNIANEIIATLNEPSK' A
#
# COMPACT_ATOMS: atom_id res chain seq x y z
N LEU A 1 4.67 -43.33 -6.73
CA LEU A 1 3.65 -42.52 -6.03
C LEU A 1 3.75 -41.12 -6.61
N GLU A 2 2.68 -40.64 -7.21
CA GLU A 2 2.60 -39.26 -7.70
C GLU A 2 2.24 -38.35 -6.52
N VAL A 3 3.03 -37.29 -6.31
CA VAL A 3 2.81 -36.33 -5.23
C VAL A 3 2.18 -35.08 -5.85
N VAL A 4 1.06 -34.64 -5.30
CA VAL A 4 0.36 -33.41 -5.71
C VAL A 4 0.38 -32.44 -4.55
N GLU A 5 0.81 -31.20 -4.81
CA GLU A 5 0.77 -30.09 -3.86
C GLU A 5 -0.38 -29.14 -4.24
N VAL A 6 -1.29 -28.90 -3.29
CA VAL A 6 -2.42 -27.98 -3.46
C VAL A 6 -2.34 -26.92 -2.36
N THR A 7 -2.19 -25.66 -2.76
CA THR A 7 -2.13 -24.53 -1.83
C THR A 7 -3.33 -23.61 -2.07
N ASN A 8 -4.15 -23.43 -1.04
CA ASN A 8 -5.30 -22.53 -1.08
C ASN A 8 -4.88 -21.10 -0.74
N TRP A 9 -5.12 -20.16 -1.65
CA TRP A 9 -4.81 -18.74 -1.48
C TRP A 9 -6.09 -17.94 -1.24
N LYS A 10 -6.68 -18.09 -0.05
CA LYS A 10 -7.92 -17.40 0.32
C LYS A 10 -7.65 -15.92 0.65
N ASP A 11 -8.41 -15.02 0.05
CA ASP A 11 -8.40 -13.57 0.31
C ASP A 11 -7.04 -12.87 0.08
N LEU A 12 -6.16 -13.47 -0.73
CA LEU A 12 -4.80 -12.97 -1.00
C LEU A 12 -4.70 -12.12 -2.26
N MET A 13 -5.82 -11.93 -2.98
CA MET A 13 -5.89 -11.10 -4.17
C MET A 13 -6.90 -9.95 -3.99
N PRO A 14 -6.43 -8.73 -3.73
CA PRO A 14 -7.27 -7.55 -3.64
C PRO A 14 -8.05 -7.33 -4.93
N LYS A 15 -9.31 -6.91 -4.80
CA LYS A 15 -10.18 -6.56 -5.94
C LYS A 15 -10.44 -5.07 -5.90
N TYR A 16 -10.10 -4.37 -6.98
CA TYR A 16 -10.36 -2.95 -7.10
C TYR A 16 -11.66 -2.72 -7.84
N HIS A 17 -12.65 -2.22 -7.12
CA HIS A 17 -13.90 -1.77 -7.71
C HIS A 17 -13.71 -0.38 -8.35
N LEU A 18 -14.71 0.09 -9.10
CA LEU A 18 -14.64 1.37 -9.82
C LEU A 18 -14.26 2.55 -8.91
N GLU A 19 -14.72 2.53 -7.67
CA GLU A 19 -14.53 3.59 -6.67
C GLU A 19 -13.26 3.43 -5.85
N HIS A 20 -12.43 2.41 -6.13
CA HIS A 20 -11.22 2.09 -5.35
C HIS A 20 -10.29 3.29 -5.20
N ASN A 21 -10.00 3.99 -6.29
CA ASN A 21 -9.12 5.16 -6.27
C ASN A 21 -9.65 6.26 -5.35
N GLN A 22 -10.97 6.53 -5.40
CA GLN A 22 -11.61 7.52 -4.53
C GLN A 22 -11.53 7.09 -3.07
N ALA A 23 -11.79 5.81 -2.78
CA ALA A 23 -11.70 5.27 -1.43
C ALA A 23 -10.28 5.38 -0.86
N VAL A 24 -9.25 5.05 -1.64
CA VAL A 24 -7.84 5.19 -1.24
C VAL A 24 -7.48 6.65 -1.01
N GLN A 25 -7.92 7.57 -1.87
CA GLN A 25 -7.66 9.00 -1.71
C GLN A 25 -8.28 9.55 -0.42
N THR A 26 -9.57 9.28 -0.19
CA THR A 26 -10.27 9.72 1.03
C THR A 26 -9.67 9.09 2.28
N LEU A 27 -9.18 7.85 2.20
CA LEU A 27 -8.45 7.21 3.30
C LEU A 27 -7.12 7.93 3.55
N GLN A 28 -6.34 8.22 2.51
CA GLN A 28 -5.07 8.93 2.62
C GLN A 28 -5.24 10.31 3.27
N GLU A 29 -6.26 11.08 2.87
CA GLU A 29 -6.59 12.37 3.48
C GLU A 29 -6.84 12.25 5.00
N LYS A 30 -7.62 11.24 5.40
CA LYS A 30 -7.88 10.95 6.82
C LYS A 30 -6.60 10.53 7.55
N MET A 31 -5.77 9.69 6.94
CA MET A 31 -4.51 9.26 7.54
C MET A 31 -3.59 10.45 7.77
N THR A 32 -3.43 11.34 6.78
CA THR A 32 -2.61 12.56 6.95
C THR A 32 -3.15 13.47 8.06
N TYR A 33 -4.47 13.59 8.19
CA TYR A 33 -5.08 14.45 9.21
C TYR A 33 -4.97 13.88 10.63
N PHE A 34 -5.32 12.60 10.81
CA PHE A 34 -5.37 11.97 12.14
C PHE A 34 -4.04 11.34 12.57
N TYR A 35 -3.20 10.94 11.61
CA TYR A 35 -1.98 10.17 11.82
C TYR A 35 -0.85 10.63 10.87
N PRO A 36 -0.36 11.89 11.00
CA PRO A 36 0.51 12.54 10.01
C PRO A 36 1.85 11.82 9.73
N ASN A 37 2.29 10.92 10.61
CA ASN A 37 3.53 10.15 10.46
C ASN A 37 3.27 8.66 10.13
N VAL A 38 2.06 8.31 9.70
CA VAL A 38 1.67 6.96 9.32
C VAL A 38 1.32 6.94 7.83
N TYR A 39 1.95 6.03 7.09
CA TYR A 39 1.86 5.95 5.64
C TYR A 39 1.28 4.59 5.25
N LEU A 40 0.44 4.58 4.20
CA LEU A 40 -0.15 3.37 3.65
C LEU A 40 0.67 2.90 2.46
N ALA A 41 0.87 1.59 2.32
CA ALA A 41 1.66 0.98 1.24
C ALA A 41 1.08 -0.37 0.79
N GLY A 42 1.39 -0.77 -0.44
CA GLY A 42 1.23 -2.15 -0.92
C GLY A 42 -0.02 -2.44 -1.75
N ALA A 43 -0.24 -3.74 -1.98
CA ALA A 43 -1.22 -4.28 -2.91
C ALA A 43 -2.67 -3.99 -2.55
N SER A 44 -2.98 -3.58 -1.33
CA SER A 44 -4.34 -3.19 -0.96
C SER A 44 -4.70 -1.80 -1.46
N TYR A 45 -3.72 -0.98 -1.85
CA TYR A 45 -3.93 0.45 -2.12
C TYR A 45 -3.49 0.83 -3.54
N TYR A 46 -2.26 0.50 -3.94
CA TYR A 46 -1.58 1.13 -5.09
C TYR A 46 -1.19 0.17 -6.22
N GLY A 47 -1.79 -1.02 -6.29
CA GLY A 47 -1.55 -1.99 -7.36
C GLY A 47 -1.12 -3.37 -6.85
N VAL A 48 -1.76 -4.43 -7.40
CA VAL A 48 -1.52 -5.82 -6.98
C VAL A 48 -0.23 -6.45 -7.53
N GLY A 49 0.34 -5.86 -8.59
CA GLY A 49 1.55 -6.38 -9.21
C GLY A 49 2.79 -6.16 -8.33
N ILE A 50 3.72 -7.12 -8.32
CA ILE A 50 4.96 -7.05 -7.54
C ILE A 50 5.74 -5.76 -7.86
N GLY A 51 5.86 -5.40 -9.15
CA GLY A 51 6.52 -4.15 -9.56
C GLY A 51 5.85 -2.90 -9.00
N ALA A 52 4.52 -2.87 -8.95
CA ALA A 52 3.76 -1.78 -8.35
C ALA A 52 3.99 -1.70 -6.84
N CYS A 53 3.98 -2.84 -6.14
CA CYS A 53 4.29 -2.90 -4.71
C CYS A 53 5.70 -2.41 -4.39
N ILE A 54 6.71 -2.84 -5.14
CA ILE A 54 8.10 -2.40 -4.96
C ILE A 54 8.24 -0.90 -5.22
N GLY A 55 7.66 -0.40 -6.32
CA GLY A 55 7.70 1.01 -6.67
C GLY A 55 7.02 1.88 -5.60
N ASN A 56 5.83 1.47 -5.17
CA ASN A 56 5.10 2.14 -4.10
C ASN A 56 5.88 2.16 -2.78
N GLY A 57 6.45 1.02 -2.37
CA GLY A 57 7.26 0.96 -1.14
C GLY A 57 8.47 1.90 -1.17
N LYS A 58 9.17 1.99 -2.31
CA LYS A 58 10.28 2.94 -2.47
C LYS A 58 9.83 4.40 -2.37
N ASN A 59 8.71 4.74 -3.01
CA ASN A 59 8.19 6.10 -2.98
C ASN A 59 7.81 6.54 -1.56
N ILE A 60 7.12 5.68 -0.81
CA ILE A 60 6.73 5.98 0.57
C ILE A 60 7.95 6.09 1.49
N ALA A 61 8.95 5.22 1.31
CA ALA A 61 10.20 5.34 2.07
C ALA A 61 10.88 6.70 1.83
N ASN A 62 10.88 7.19 0.57
CA ASN A 62 11.40 8.52 0.25
C ASN A 62 10.58 9.65 0.89
N GLU A 63 9.25 9.54 0.90
CA GLU A 63 8.37 10.50 1.57
C GLU A 63 8.66 10.57 3.08
N ILE A 64 8.79 9.42 3.74
CA ILE A 64 9.13 9.34 5.17
C ILE A 64 10.49 10.02 5.43
N ILE A 65 11.51 9.69 4.63
CA ILE A 65 12.85 10.29 4.78
C ILE A 65 12.79 11.81 4.59
N ALA A 66 12.02 12.30 3.62
CA ALA A 66 11.84 13.73 3.40
C ALA A 66 11.22 14.42 4.63
N THR A 67 10.16 13.84 5.21
CA THR A 67 9.51 14.36 6.42
C THR A 67 10.45 14.36 7.63
N LEU A 68 11.32 13.36 7.78
CA LEU A 68 12.28 13.29 8.89
C LEU A 68 13.47 14.25 8.75
N ASN A 69 13.83 14.61 7.51
CA ASN A 69 14.93 15.53 7.23
C ASN A 69 14.51 17.00 7.25
N GLU A 70 13.21 17.30 7.33
CA GLU A 70 12.78 18.66 7.62
C GLU A 70 13.23 19.03 9.04
N PRO A 71 13.97 20.14 9.23
CA PRO A 71 14.29 20.61 10.57
C PRO A 71 12.97 20.83 11.30
N SER A 72 12.83 20.19 12.45
CA SER A 72 11.69 20.33 13.36
C SER A 72 11.29 21.80 13.45
N LYS A 73 10.09 22.13 12.97
CA LYS A 73 9.45 23.41 13.27
C LYS A 73 9.28 23.59 14.77
#